data_AF-A0A2H4R0R4-F1
#
_entry.id   AF-A0A2H4R0R4-F1
#
_cell.length_a   1.000
_cell.length_b   1.000
_cell.length_c   1.000
_cell.angle_alpha   90.00
_cell.angle_beta   90.00
_cell.angle_gamma   90.00
#
_symmetry.space_group_name_H-M   'P 1'
#
loop_
_entity.id
_entity.type
_entity.pdbx_description
1 polymer ?
#
loop_
_entity_poly.entity_id
_entity_poly.type
_entity_poly.pdbx_seq_one_letter_code
_entity_poly.pdbx_strand_id
1 'polypeptide(L)'
;GLWKSKFSPENTRKELFYKADGESCSASMMYQEGKFRYRRVAEGTQVLELPFKGDDITMVLILPKPEKSLAKVEKELTPEVLQEWLDELEEMMLVVHMHRFRIEDGFSLKEQLQDMGLVDLFSPEKSKLP
;
A
#
# COMPACT_ATOMS: atom_id res chain seq x y z
N GLY A 1 -13.80 -0.57 2.79
CA GLY A 1 -14.31 0.47 3.71
C GLY A 1 -14.94 1.61 2.91
N LEU A 2 -15.74 2.44 3.57
CA LEU A 2 -16.23 3.70 2.99
C LEU A 2 -15.27 4.82 3.35
N TRP A 3 -14.74 5.56 2.37
CA TRP A 3 -13.87 6.71 2.65
C TRP A 3 -14.54 7.74 3.54
N LYS A 4 -13.78 8.35 4.47
CA LYS A 4 -14.23 9.53 5.23
C LYS A 4 -14.42 10.71 4.27
N SER A 5 -13.39 11.02 3.47
CA SER A 5 -13.47 11.95 2.33
C SER A 5 -13.59 11.16 1.03
N LYS A 6 -14.78 11.16 0.43
CA LYS A 6 -15.08 10.36 -0.77
C LYS A 6 -14.56 11.04 -2.03
N PHE A 7 -14.07 10.24 -2.97
CA PHE A 7 -13.81 10.68 -4.33
C PHE A 7 -15.14 10.85 -5.09
N SER A 8 -15.34 12.01 -5.73
CA SER A 8 -16.49 12.25 -6.59
C SER A 8 -16.38 11.42 -7.88
N PRO A 9 -17.41 10.63 -8.25
CA PRO A 9 -17.38 9.83 -9.48
C PRO A 9 -17.16 10.66 -10.74
N GLU A 10 -17.66 11.90 -10.76
CA GLU A 10 -17.54 12.87 -11.85
C GLU A 10 -16.08 13.26 -12.14
N ASN A 11 -15.21 13.20 -11.13
CA ASN A 11 -13.79 13.50 -11.27
C ASN A 11 -12.95 12.26 -11.66
N THR A 12 -13.59 11.09 -11.84
CA THR A 12 -12.88 9.87 -12.23
C THR A 12 -12.73 9.81 -13.74
N ARG A 13 -11.49 9.77 -14.24
CA ARG A 13 -11.18 9.74 -15.67
C ARG A 13 -10.20 8.63 -16.02
N LYS A 14 -10.06 8.33 -17.31
CA LYS A 14 -9.05 7.37 -17.80
C LYS A 14 -7.70 8.07 -17.87
N GLU A 15 -6.70 7.52 -17.19
CA GLU A 15 -5.30 7.98 -17.25
C GLU A 15 -4.37 6.78 -17.43
N LEU A 16 -3.13 7.04 -17.83
CA LEU A 16 -2.10 6.02 -17.95
C LEU A 16 -1.56 5.66 -16.56
N PHE A 17 -1.45 4.37 -16.29
CA PHE A 17 -0.73 3.81 -15.16
C PHE A 17 0.52 3.10 -15.68
N TYR A 18 1.69 3.50 -15.20
CA TYR A 18 2.98 2.92 -15.56
C TYR A 18 3.26 1.72 -14.66
N LYS A 19 3.30 0.54 -15.26
CA LYS A 19 3.56 -0.72 -14.56
C LYS A 19 5.06 -0.89 -14.29
N ALA A 20 5.39 -1.78 -13.36
CA ALA A 20 6.77 -2.08 -12.98
C ALA A 20 7.61 -2.71 -14.12
N ASP A 21 6.97 -3.32 -15.12
CA ASP A 21 7.62 -3.89 -16.32
C ASP A 21 7.97 -2.83 -17.39
N GLY A 22 7.63 -1.56 -17.15
CA GLY A 22 7.86 -0.44 -18.08
C GLY A 22 6.74 -0.23 -19.09
N GLU A 23 5.75 -1.13 -19.15
CA GLU A 23 4.55 -0.93 -19.96
C GLU A 23 3.54 -0.01 -19.26
N SER A 24 2.62 0.57 -20.03
CA SER A 24 1.53 1.39 -19.48
C SER A 24 0.16 0.80 -19.81
N CYS A 25 -0.80 0.91 -18.89
CA CYS A 25 -2.19 0.55 -19.14
C CYS A 25 -3.14 1.72 -18.83
N SER A 26 -4.34 1.72 -19.41
CA SER A 26 -5.36 2.73 -19.09
C SER A 26 -6.14 2.33 -17.84
N ALA A 27 -5.97 3.11 -16.77
CA ALA A 27 -6.65 2.90 -15.49
C ALA A 27 -7.71 3.98 -15.24
N SER A 28 -8.75 3.64 -14.47
CA SER A 28 -9.71 4.65 -13.97
C SER A 28 -9.11 5.37 -12.77
N MET A 29 -8.56 6.57 -13.00
CA MET A 29 -7.94 7.41 -11.98
C MET A 29 -9.00 8.26 -11.29
N MET A 30 -9.16 8.06 -9.98
CA MET A 30 -9.96 8.92 -9.12
C MET A 30 -9.15 10.16 -8.75
N TYR A 31 -9.84 11.27 -8.52
CA TYR A 31 -9.25 12.56 -8.19
C TYR A 31 -10.02 13.21 -7.03
N GLN A 32 -9.29 13.71 -6.04
CA GLN A 32 -9.85 14.64 -5.05
C GLN A 32 -8.78 15.60 -4.53
N GLU A 33 -9.23 16.75 -4.04
CA GLU A 33 -8.42 17.70 -3.30
C GLU A 33 -8.97 17.80 -1.87
N GLY A 34 -8.09 17.76 -0.88
CA GLY A 34 -8.50 17.80 0.52
C GLY A 34 -7.32 17.79 1.49
N LYS A 35 -7.65 17.85 2.78
CA LYS A 35 -6.66 17.72 3.86
C LYS A 35 -6.45 16.25 4.20
N PHE A 36 -5.20 15.81 4.13
CA PHE A 36 -4.81 14.45 4.50
C PHE A 36 -3.49 14.47 5.25
N ARG A 37 -3.27 13.43 6.06
CA ARG A 37 -2.00 13.19 6.72
C ARG A 37 -1.00 12.66 5.70
N TYR A 38 0.12 13.36 5.55
CA TYR A 38 1.09 13.10 4.49
C TYR A 38 2.51 13.47 4.92
N ARG A 39 3.48 12.76 4.36
CA ARG A 39 4.90 13.08 4.49
C ARG A 39 5.65 12.67 3.23
N ARG A 40 6.69 13.42 2.89
CA ARG A 40 7.74 12.95 2.00
C ARG A 40 8.93 12.52 2.85
N VAL A 41 9.21 11.23 2.87
CA VAL A 41 10.26 10.62 3.69
C VAL A 41 11.56 10.51 2.90
N ALA A 42 12.58 9.88 3.51
CA ALA A 42 13.89 9.69 2.90
C ALA A 42 13.80 9.14 1.47
N GLU A 43 14.75 9.59 0.64
CA GLU A 43 14.84 9.24 -0.79
C GLU A 43 13.67 9.68 -1.67
N GLY A 44 12.74 10.50 -1.16
CA GLY A 44 11.65 11.08 -1.95
C GLY A 44 10.40 10.22 -2.01
N THR A 45 10.33 9.14 -1.24
CA THR A 45 9.11 8.34 -1.08
C THR A 45 8.02 9.17 -0.42
N GLN A 46 6.80 9.05 -0.92
CA GLN A 46 5.62 9.74 -0.42
C GLN A 46 4.79 8.77 0.42
N VAL A 47 4.37 9.19 1.60
CA VAL A 47 3.48 8.44 2.49
C VAL A 47 2.21 9.26 2.68
N LEU A 48 1.06 8.65 2.41
CA LEU A 48 -0.26 9.27 2.49
C LEU A 48 -1.20 8.39 3.29
N GLU A 49 -1.91 8.98 4.24
CA GLU A 49 -2.94 8.31 5.04
C GLU A 49 -4.35 8.78 4.61
N LEU A 50 -5.20 7.81 4.27
CA LEU A 50 -6.59 8.01 3.84
C LEU A 50 -7.55 7.34 4.83
N PRO A 51 -8.21 8.09 5.72
CA PRO A 51 -9.13 7.52 6.69
C PRO A 51 -10.43 7.00 6.07
N PHE A 52 -10.92 5.86 6.57
CA PHE A 52 -12.29 5.42 6.36
C PHE A 52 -13.23 6.10 7.36
N LYS A 53 -14.54 5.98 7.13
CA LYS A 53 -15.57 6.44 8.07
C LYS A 53 -15.33 5.85 9.46
N GLY A 54 -15.39 6.69 10.49
CA GLY A 54 -15.17 6.31 11.88
C GLY A 54 -13.77 6.59 12.40
N ASP A 55 -12.81 6.94 11.52
CA ASP A 55 -11.42 7.30 11.85
C ASP A 55 -10.57 6.18 12.49
N ASP A 56 -11.18 5.07 12.94
CA ASP A 56 -10.46 3.93 13.53
C ASP A 56 -9.63 3.12 12.52
N ILE A 57 -9.99 3.18 11.24
CA ILE A 57 -9.33 2.43 10.17
C ILE A 57 -8.90 3.39 9.08
N THR A 58 -7.64 3.33 8.70
CA THR A 58 -7.05 4.15 7.64
C THR A 58 -6.39 3.25 6.59
N MET A 59 -6.24 3.77 5.37
CA MET A 59 -5.37 3.17 4.35
C MET A 59 -4.11 4.01 4.24
N VAL A 60 -2.95 3.38 4.39
CA VAL A 60 -1.65 4.03 4.19
C VAL A 60 -1.14 3.65 2.80
N LEU A 61 -0.81 4.65 1.99
CA LEU A 61 -0.24 4.50 0.67
C LEU A 61 1.23 4.94 0.69
N ILE A 62 2.12 4.07 0.25
CA ILE A 62 3.56 4.33 0.12
C ILE A 62 3.88 4.37 -1.37
N LEU A 63 4.27 5.53 -1.88
CA LEU A 63 4.57 5.77 -3.28
C LEU A 63 6.04 6.20 -3.44
N PRO A 64 6.93 5.33 -3.95
CA PRO A 64 8.30 5.73 -4.25
C PRO A 64 8.35 6.76 -5.39
N LYS A 65 9.44 7.54 -5.44
CA LYS A 65 9.75 8.37 -6.61
C LYS A 65 9.97 7.49 -7.86
N PRO A 66 9.75 8.01 -9.07
CA PRO A 66 9.86 7.24 -10.32
C PRO A 66 11.19 6.49 -10.51
N GLU A 67 12.29 7.03 -10.00
CA GLU A 67 13.63 6.44 -10.13
C GLU A 67 13.90 5.30 -9.13
N LYS A 68 13.03 5.12 -8.12
CA LYS A 68 13.18 4.08 -7.08
C LYS A 68 12.13 2.99 -7.30
N SER A 69 12.58 1.74 -7.44
CA SER A 69 11.66 0.60 -7.56
C SER A 69 10.99 0.29 -6.23
N LEU A 70 9.72 -0.13 -6.30
CA LEU A 70 8.96 -0.57 -5.12
C LEU A 70 9.67 -1.72 -4.38
N ALA A 71 10.27 -2.65 -5.12
CA ALA A 71 11.04 -3.77 -4.56
C ALA A 71 12.23 -3.35 -3.68
N LYS A 72 12.81 -2.15 -3.89
CA LYS A 72 13.84 -1.62 -2.97
C LYS A 72 13.21 -1.12 -1.68
N VAL A 73 12.09 -0.41 -1.78
CA VAL A 73 11.34 0.06 -0.61
C VAL A 73 10.89 -1.13 0.25
N GLU A 74 10.34 -2.18 -0.36
CA GLU A 74 9.89 -3.38 0.37
C GLU A 74 11.00 -4.08 1.16
N LYS A 75 12.24 -4.08 0.64
CA LYS A 75 13.40 -4.68 1.33
C LYS A 75 13.94 -3.83 2.47
N GLU A 76 13.78 -2.52 2.39
CA GLU A 76 14.25 -1.56 3.39
C GLU A 76 13.18 -1.26 4.45
N LEU A 77 11.92 -1.61 4.17
CA LEU A 77 10.78 -1.35 5.05
C LEU A 77 10.78 -2.33 6.23
N THR A 78 11.09 -1.82 7.42
CA THR A 78 10.89 -2.53 8.67
C THR A 78 9.69 -1.95 9.43
N PRO A 79 9.12 -2.67 10.41
CA PRO A 79 8.05 -2.13 11.26
C PRO A 79 8.43 -0.83 11.96
N GLU A 80 9.69 -0.68 12.38
CA GLU A 80 10.20 0.52 13.04
C GLU A 80 10.25 1.71 12.09
N VAL A 81 10.76 1.50 10.87
CA VAL A 81 10.81 2.53 9.82
C VAL A 81 9.38 2.94 9.42
N LEU A 82 8.47 1.97 9.30
CA LEU A 82 7.07 2.27 9.01
C LEU A 82 6.43 3.11 10.12
N GLN A 83 6.65 2.75 11.39
CA GLN A 83 6.11 3.50 12.51
C GLN A 83 6.66 4.93 12.54
N GLU A 84 7.97 5.11 12.33
CA GLU A 84 8.60 6.43 12.23
C GLU A 84 7.93 7.30 11.14
N TRP A 85 7.68 6.73 9.96
CA TRP A 85 7.01 7.46 8.88
C TRP A 85 5.57 7.86 9.22
N LEU A 86 4.85 7.01 9.96
CA LEU A 86 3.47 7.29 10.41
C LEU A 86 3.41 8.37 11.49
N ASP A 87 4.40 8.41 12.37
CA ASP A 87 4.53 9.42 13.42
C ASP A 87 4.88 10.80 12.83
N GLU A 88 5.64 10.83 11.72
CA GLU A 88 5.98 12.06 11.00
C GLU A 88 4.87 12.62 10.08
N LEU A 89 3.72 11.94 9.95
CA LEU A 89 2.65 12.42 9.06
C LEU A 89 1.97 13.68 9.61
N GLU A 90 1.98 14.74 8.80
CA GLU A 90 1.32 16.02 9.09
C GLU A 90 0.10 16.23 8.20
N GLU A 91 -0.94 16.87 8.74
CA GLU A 91 -2.13 17.21 7.96
C GLU A 91 -1.85 18.39 7.03
N MET A 92 -2.02 18.19 5.72
CA MET A 92 -1.85 19.25 4.73
C MET A 92 -2.81 19.12 3.55
N MET A 93 -3.04 20.22 2.83
CA MET A 93 -3.85 20.24 1.60
C MET A 93 -3.08 19.57 0.46
N LEU A 94 -3.69 18.55 -0.14
CA LEU A 94 -3.10 17.75 -1.21
C LEU A 94 -4.12 17.46 -2.31
N VAL A 95 -3.60 17.29 -3.51
CA VAL A 95 -4.33 16.73 -4.64
C VAL A 95 -3.96 15.26 -4.77
N VAL A 96 -4.93 14.37 -4.57
CA VAL A 96 -4.74 12.91 -4.59
C VAL A 96 -5.26 12.34 -5.89
N HIS A 97 -4.37 11.71 -6.66
CA HIS A 97 -4.72 10.87 -7.80
C HIS A 97 -4.54 9.41 -7.39
N MET A 98 -5.62 8.64 -7.44
CA MET A 98 -5.60 7.23 -7.03
C MET A 98 -6.42 6.39 -7.99
N HIS A 99 -5.82 5.37 -8.57
CA HIS A 99 -6.54 4.42 -9.41
C HIS A 99 -7.61 3.67 -8.60
N ARG A 100 -8.78 3.46 -9.20
CA ARG A 100 -9.81 2.57 -8.66
C ARG A 100 -9.53 1.15 -9.17
N PHE A 101 -9.25 0.24 -8.26
CA PHE A 101 -8.88 -1.13 -8.57
C PHE A 101 -9.57 -2.16 -7.68
N ARG A 102 -9.46 -3.43 -8.08
CA ARG A 102 -9.77 -4.61 -7.28
C ARG A 102 -8.58 -5.55 -7.42
N ILE A 103 -8.03 -6.00 -6.29
CA ILE A 103 -7.00 -7.03 -6.25
C ILE A 103 -7.65 -8.28 -5.66
N GLU A 104 -7.34 -9.42 -6.25
CA GLU A 104 -7.70 -10.73 -5.77
C GLU A 104 -6.44 -11.58 -5.86
N ASP A 105 -6.01 -12.12 -4.73
CA ASP A 105 -4.73 -12.85 -4.64
C ASP A 105 -4.93 -14.15 -3.85
N GLY A 106 -4.28 -15.20 -4.32
CA GLY A 106 -4.41 -16.56 -3.81
C GLY A 106 -3.05 -17.25 -3.86
N PHE A 107 -2.44 -17.44 -2.69
CA PHE A 107 -1.14 -18.07 -2.56
C PHE A 107 -1.14 -19.08 -1.41
N SER A 108 -0.32 -20.12 -1.56
CA SER A 108 -0.04 -21.05 -0.47
C SER A 108 0.92 -20.40 0.50
N LEU A 109 0.67 -20.50 1.80
CA LEU A 109 1.61 -20.05 2.84
C LEU A 109 2.66 -21.10 3.21
N LYS A 110 2.47 -22.35 2.75
CA LYS A 110 3.27 -23.49 3.21
C LYS A 110 4.76 -23.28 2.97
N GLU A 111 5.15 -22.94 1.74
CA GLU A 111 6.56 -22.80 1.37
C GLU A 111 7.22 -21.65 2.13
N GLN A 112 6.58 -20.48 2.16
CA GLN A 112 7.09 -19.29 2.86
C GLN A 112 7.23 -19.55 4.37
N LEU A 113 6.26 -20.22 4.99
CA LEU A 113 6.34 -20.56 6.41
C LEU A 113 7.41 -21.61 6.69
N GLN A 114 7.61 -22.59 5.80
CA GLN A 114 8.71 -23.56 5.93
C GLN A 114 10.07 -22.86 5.83
N ASP A 115 10.23 -21.92 4.90
CA ASP A 115 11.45 -21.10 4.76
C ASP A 115 11.70 -20.21 5.98
N MET A 116 10.63 -19.76 6.65
CA MET A 116 10.70 -19.04 7.94
C MET A 116 10.97 -19.97 9.15
N GLY A 117 11.07 -21.29 8.94
CA GLY A 117 11.44 -22.27 9.97
C GLY A 117 10.28 -23.09 10.52
N LEU A 118 9.04 -22.88 10.08
CA LEU A 118 7.87 -23.67 10.50
C LEU A 118 7.81 -24.99 9.70
N VAL A 119 8.78 -25.87 9.90
CA VAL A 119 8.93 -27.11 9.09
C VAL A 119 8.09 -28.27 9.62
N ASP A 120 8.08 -28.47 10.95
CA ASP A 120 7.49 -29.67 11.57
C ASP A 120 5.98 -29.76 11.36
N LEU A 121 5.27 -28.63 11.38
CA LEU A 121 3.83 -28.57 11.14
C LEU A 121 3.42 -29.20 9.80
N PHE A 122 4.26 -29.05 8.77
CA PHE A 122 4.00 -29.54 7.42
C PHE A 122 4.66 -30.89 7.11
N SER A 123 5.33 -31.51 8.08
CA SER A 123 5.94 -32.83 7.98
C SER A 123 5.00 -33.89 8.59
N PRO A 124 4.53 -34.89 7.82
CA PRO A 124 3.63 -35.92 8.35
C PRO A 124 4.20 -36.72 9.54
N GLU A 125 5.52 -36.87 9.61
CA GLU A 125 6.20 -37.63 10.66
C GLU A 125 6.51 -36.79 11.90
N LYS A 126 6.78 -35.49 11.72
CA LYS A 126 7.21 -34.59 12.80
C LYS A 126 6.09 -33.74 13.37
N SER A 127 4.99 -33.59 12.64
CA SER A 127 3.86 -32.77 13.07
C SER A 127 3.24 -33.35 14.34
N LYS A 128 3.13 -32.51 15.37
CA LYS A 128 2.52 -32.85 16.66
C LYS A 128 1.24 -32.06 16.87
N LEU A 129 0.24 -32.40 16.06
CA LEU A 129 -1.14 -31.97 16.27
C LEU A 129 -1.89 -33.12 16.98
N PRO A 130 -2.40 -32.93 18.20
CA PRO A 130 -3.12 -33.95 18.96
C PRO A 130 -4.47 -34.32 18.33
#